data_AF-A0A401HXV2-F1
#
_entry.id   AF-A0A401HXV2-F1
#
_cell.length_a   1.000
_cell.length_b   1.000
_cell.length_c   1.000
_cell.angle_alpha   90.00
_cell.angle_beta   90.00
_cell.angle_gamma   90.00
#
_symmetry.space_group_name_H-M   'P 1'
#
loop_
_entity.id
_entity.type
_entity.pdbx_description
1 polymer ?
#
loop_
_entity_poly.entity_id
_entity_poly.type
_entity_poly.pdbx_seq_one_letter_code
_entity_poly.pdbx_strand_id
1 'polypeptide(L)'
;MKKRCMLWLLCILLVGLQGCNRPSEALSLPKSIQLLEQVYAVHIFDRDGALVIEHTDDAHISGLLRGMQEAAPAYIDDPEPSGDLYELVLSGQSDALTYRINDLSATAANDISVKLYATRPDQEETTAWALPLAWLQLLLEPELAEGEPTLRVVTDENAEAVIVTANRALQRASLTEAVRSGLHYSSAEEAAQPRYTIHWSDDRRAVIRLPTLSPGQSARLVLDGVLSAEGEPLILTRPQGSIIELHGGPA
;
A
#
# COMPACT_ATOMS: atom_id res chain seq x y z
N MET A 1 -0.05 15.70 -66.82
CA MET A 1 -1.07 15.55 -65.75
C MET A 1 -0.67 14.62 -64.59
N LYS A 2 0.62 14.51 -64.20
CA LYS A 2 1.05 13.64 -63.06
C LYS A 2 1.77 14.36 -61.91
N LYS A 3 2.16 15.63 -62.07
CA LYS A 3 2.93 16.38 -61.06
C LYS A 3 2.09 17.20 -60.06
N ARG A 4 0.78 17.42 -60.34
CA ARG A 4 -0.11 18.19 -59.44
C ARG A 4 -0.78 17.33 -58.35
N CYS A 5 -0.87 16.02 -58.55
CA CYS A 5 -1.47 15.11 -57.55
C CYS A 5 -0.51 14.81 -56.38
N MET A 6 0.81 14.83 -56.65
CA MET A 6 1.84 14.54 -55.65
C MET A 6 2.03 15.67 -54.63
N LEU A 7 1.68 16.92 -55.00
CA LEU A 7 1.77 18.06 -54.08
C LEU A 7 0.64 18.07 -53.04
N TRP A 8 -0.56 17.61 -53.42
CA TRP A 8 -1.72 17.53 -52.52
C TRP A 8 -1.59 16.40 -51.49
N LEU A 9 -0.99 15.26 -51.87
CA LEU A 9 -0.69 14.17 -50.95
C LEU A 9 0.36 14.55 -49.90
N LEU A 10 1.33 15.40 -50.25
CA LEU A 10 2.35 15.86 -49.31
C LEU A 10 1.78 16.83 -48.25
N CYS A 11 0.83 17.71 -48.64
CA CYS A 11 0.18 18.63 -47.71
C CYS A 11 -0.75 17.91 -46.71
N ILE A 12 -1.44 16.83 -47.12
CA ILE A 12 -2.29 16.06 -46.21
C ILE A 12 -1.45 15.26 -45.19
N LEU A 13 -0.28 14.76 -45.60
CA LEU A 13 0.63 14.05 -44.68
C LEU A 13 1.26 14.97 -43.60
N LEU A 14 1.43 16.27 -43.92
CA LEU A 14 2.00 17.26 -43.01
C LEU A 14 1.01 17.79 -41.97
N VAL A 15 -0.31 17.72 -42.22
CA VAL A 15 -1.35 18.13 -41.24
C VAL A 15 -1.66 17.01 -40.24
N GLY A 16 -1.43 15.74 -40.60
CA GLY A 16 -1.60 14.59 -39.70
C GLY A 16 -0.55 14.46 -38.59
N LEU A 17 0.57 15.18 -38.67
CA LEU A 17 1.66 15.13 -37.68
C LEU A 17 1.58 16.22 -36.60
N GLN A 18 0.56 17.10 -36.64
CA GLN A 18 0.33 18.10 -35.59
C GLN A 18 -0.78 17.71 -34.59
N GLY A 19 -1.34 16.51 -34.71
CA GLY A 19 -2.20 15.92 -33.69
C GLY A 19 -1.39 15.17 -32.64
N CYS A 20 -1.51 15.59 -31.37
CA CYS A 20 -0.98 14.94 -30.16
C CYS A 20 0.46 15.25 -29.75
N ASN A 21 0.88 16.51 -29.81
CA ASN A 21 1.83 17.03 -28.81
C ASN A 21 1.11 18.04 -27.93
N ARG A 22 0.11 17.58 -27.16
CA ARG A 22 -0.19 18.29 -25.92
C ARG A 22 1.00 17.99 -25.01
N PRO A 23 1.76 18.98 -24.53
CA PRO A 23 2.62 18.74 -23.39
C PRO A 23 1.70 18.16 -22.33
N SER A 24 2.00 16.95 -21.86
CA SER A 24 1.46 16.47 -20.61
C SER A 24 1.80 17.57 -19.62
N GLU A 25 0.82 18.39 -19.23
CA GLU A 25 0.93 19.13 -17.98
C GLU A 25 1.27 18.04 -16.98
N ALA A 26 2.51 18.05 -16.50
CA ALA A 26 2.87 17.27 -15.35
C ALA A 26 1.89 17.74 -14.28
N LEU A 27 0.89 16.92 -13.97
CA LEU A 27 -0.05 17.16 -12.90
C LEU A 27 0.82 17.54 -11.71
N SER A 28 0.79 18.81 -11.33
CA SER A 28 1.62 19.33 -10.27
C SER A 28 1.12 18.65 -9.01
N LEU A 29 1.83 17.60 -8.59
CA LEU A 29 1.45 16.84 -7.42
C LEU A 29 1.26 17.83 -6.27
N PRO A 30 0.11 17.78 -5.59
CA PRO A 30 -0.23 18.73 -4.56
C PRO A 30 0.85 18.79 -3.47
N LYS A 31 1.06 20.02 -3.01
CA LYS A 31 1.91 20.36 -1.87
C LYS A 31 1.47 19.59 -0.62
N SER A 32 2.42 19.44 0.31
CA SER A 32 2.28 18.98 1.70
C SER A 32 0.84 18.98 2.27
N ILE A 33 0.51 17.93 3.05
CA ILE A 33 -0.75 17.85 3.80
C ILE A 33 -1.01 19.15 4.56
N GLN A 34 -2.23 19.68 4.43
CA GLN A 34 -2.65 20.84 5.22
C GLN A 34 -2.95 20.40 6.64
N LEU A 35 -2.45 21.13 7.62
CA LEU A 35 -2.69 20.82 9.02
C LEU A 35 -3.21 22.06 9.73
N LEU A 36 -3.97 21.84 10.79
CA LEU A 36 -4.34 22.91 11.71
C LEU A 36 -3.08 23.40 12.43
N GLU A 37 -3.04 24.70 12.76
CA GLU A 37 -1.94 25.26 13.55
C GLU A 37 -1.83 24.59 14.92
N GLN A 38 -2.98 24.20 15.49
CA GLN A 38 -3.06 23.46 16.73
C GLN A 38 -4.15 22.39 16.63
N VAL A 39 -3.78 21.16 16.98
CA VAL A 39 -4.68 20.00 17.06
C VAL A 39 -4.69 19.54 18.51
N TYR A 40 -5.88 19.40 19.10
CA TYR A 40 -6.06 18.94 20.48
C TYR A 40 -6.60 17.52 20.56
N ALA A 41 -7.26 17.05 19.50
CA ALA A 41 -7.77 15.70 19.43
C ALA A 41 -7.72 15.17 18.00
N VAL A 42 -7.51 13.86 17.91
CA VAL A 42 -7.60 13.09 16.67
C VAL A 42 -8.63 11.98 16.86
N HIS A 43 -9.69 11.98 16.05
CA HIS A 43 -10.73 10.97 16.08
C HIS A 43 -10.70 10.14 14.81
N ILE A 44 -10.81 8.82 14.95
CA ILE A 44 -10.96 7.90 13.83
C ILE A 44 -12.33 7.26 13.86
N PHE A 45 -13.02 7.31 12.73
CA PHE A 45 -14.28 6.62 12.50
C PHE A 45 -14.11 5.53 11.45
N ASP A 46 -14.82 4.43 11.61
CA ASP A 46 -14.89 3.39 10.58
C ASP A 46 -15.82 3.81 9.43
N ARG A 47 -15.95 2.93 8.43
CA ARG A 47 -16.84 3.13 7.28
C ARG A 47 -18.30 3.38 7.65
N ASP A 48 -18.76 2.83 8.78
CA ASP A 48 -20.15 2.97 9.24
C ASP A 48 -20.34 4.23 10.11
N GLY A 49 -19.27 5.01 10.32
CA GLY A 49 -19.26 6.23 11.12
C GLY A 49 -19.16 5.98 12.62
N ALA A 50 -18.83 4.76 13.05
CA ALA A 50 -18.59 4.46 14.46
C ALA A 50 -17.19 4.90 14.88
N LEU A 51 -17.07 5.52 16.06
CA LEU A 51 -15.78 5.92 16.60
C LEU A 51 -14.95 4.66 16.93
N VAL A 52 -13.79 4.55 16.30
CA VAL A 52 -12.82 3.46 16.49
C VAL A 52 -11.83 3.81 17.59
N ILE A 53 -11.23 5.00 17.52
CA ILE A 53 -10.21 5.45 18.47
C ILE A 53 -10.20 6.98 18.56
N GLU A 54 -9.81 7.47 19.74
CA GLU A 54 -9.60 8.89 20.05
C GLU A 54 -8.23 9.08 20.68
N HIS A 55 -7.47 10.06 20.18
CA HIS A 55 -6.20 10.49 20.75
C HIS A 55 -6.32 11.91 21.30
N THR A 56 -5.94 12.09 22.57
CA THR A 56 -5.88 13.40 23.23
C THR A 56 -4.52 13.68 23.87
N ASP A 57 -3.56 12.76 23.74
CA ASP A 57 -2.20 12.93 24.26
C ASP A 57 -1.36 13.77 23.29
N ASP A 58 -0.78 14.88 23.78
CA ASP A 58 -0.04 15.83 22.96
C ASP A 58 1.18 15.21 22.25
N ALA A 59 1.89 14.29 22.92
CA ALA A 59 3.07 13.65 22.36
C ALA A 59 2.67 12.69 21.23
N HIS A 60 1.58 11.94 21.44
CA HIS A 60 1.01 11.04 20.45
C HIS A 60 0.52 11.77 19.21
N ILE A 61 -0.29 12.82 19.42
CA ILE A 61 -0.80 13.68 18.34
C ILE A 61 0.37 14.28 17.56
N SER A 62 1.39 14.80 18.25
CA SER A 62 2.58 15.36 17.60
C SER A 62 3.31 14.33 16.71
N GLY A 63 3.36 13.06 17.13
CA GLY A 63 3.90 11.95 16.33
C GLY A 63 3.09 11.70 15.06
N LEU A 64 1.76 11.65 15.17
CA LEU A 64 0.85 11.47 14.03
C LEU A 64 0.96 12.62 13.02
N LEU A 65 0.94 13.86 13.50
CA LEU A 65 1.03 15.04 12.64
C LEU A 65 2.37 15.11 11.92
N ARG A 66 3.47 14.73 12.58
CA ARG A 66 4.79 14.66 11.93
C ARG A 66 4.78 13.66 10.77
N GLY A 67 4.20 12.48 10.96
CA GLY A 67 4.06 11.50 9.87
C GLY A 67 3.24 12.05 8.70
N MET A 68 2.17 12.80 8.97
CA MET A 68 1.40 13.50 7.91
C MET A 68 2.23 14.59 7.21
N GLN A 69 3.08 15.33 7.92
CA GLN A 69 3.96 16.33 7.30
C GLN A 69 5.01 15.71 6.37
N GLU A 70 5.48 14.52 6.71
CA GLU A 70 6.50 13.77 5.96
C GLU A 70 5.90 12.90 4.83
N ALA A 71 4.57 12.87 4.70
CA ALA A 71 3.88 12.03 3.73
C ALA A 71 4.23 12.40 2.28
N ALA A 72 4.50 11.40 1.46
CA ALA A 72 4.79 11.58 0.04
C ALA A 72 3.48 11.75 -0.75
N PRO A 73 3.41 12.63 -1.76
CA PRO A 73 2.26 12.67 -2.66
C PRO A 73 2.04 11.33 -3.36
N ALA A 74 0.78 10.94 -3.54
CA ALA A 74 0.37 9.70 -4.21
C ALA A 74 -0.62 9.97 -5.34
N TYR A 75 -0.64 9.11 -6.36
CA TYR A 75 -1.59 9.17 -7.47
C TYR A 75 -2.94 8.55 -7.07
N ILE A 76 -4.03 9.19 -7.52
CA ILE A 76 -5.41 8.78 -7.20
C ILE A 76 -5.94 7.74 -8.19
N ASP A 77 -5.54 7.84 -9.46
CA ASP A 77 -6.03 6.99 -10.54
C ASP A 77 -5.33 5.62 -10.64
N ASP A 78 -4.44 5.29 -9.70
CA ASP A 78 -3.83 3.96 -9.66
C ASP A 78 -4.91 2.93 -9.28
N PRO A 79 -5.12 1.87 -10.10
CA PRO A 79 -6.05 0.81 -9.78
C PRO A 79 -5.49 0.01 -8.60
N GLU A 80 -5.88 0.40 -7.39
CA GLU A 80 -5.51 -0.28 -6.17
C GLU A 80 -6.64 -1.15 -5.62
N PRO A 81 -6.29 -2.21 -4.85
CA PRO A 81 -7.28 -2.93 -4.07
C PRO A 81 -8.02 -1.97 -3.13
N SER A 82 -9.30 -2.23 -2.89
CA SER A 82 -10.03 -1.55 -1.82
C SER A 82 -9.60 -2.16 -0.48
N GLY A 83 -8.93 -1.36 0.35
CA GLY A 83 -8.56 -1.70 1.71
C GLY A 83 -9.64 -1.34 2.72
N ASP A 84 -9.26 -1.33 4.00
CA ASP A 84 -10.15 -0.89 5.07
C ASP A 84 -10.24 0.64 5.08
N LEU A 85 -11.46 1.17 5.11
CA LEU A 85 -11.70 2.60 4.99
C LEU A 85 -12.00 3.23 6.35
N TYR A 86 -11.33 4.34 6.64
CA TYR A 86 -11.55 5.13 7.85
C TYR A 86 -11.72 6.61 7.52
N GLU A 87 -12.35 7.34 8.43
CA GLU A 87 -12.38 8.79 8.46
C GLU A 87 -11.51 9.29 9.62
N LEU A 88 -10.58 10.20 9.33
CA LEU A 88 -9.70 10.87 10.28
C LEU A 88 -10.17 12.31 10.46
N VAL A 89 -10.53 12.69 11.69
CA VAL A 89 -10.91 14.05 12.04
C VAL A 89 -9.84 14.65 12.96
N LEU A 90 -9.17 15.69 12.49
CA LEU A 90 -8.25 16.51 13.28
C LEU A 90 -9.04 17.69 13.86
N SER A 91 -9.16 17.76 15.19
CA SER A 91 -9.93 18.80 15.87
C SER A 91 -9.02 19.86 16.49
N GLY A 92 -9.22 21.12 16.09
CA GLY A 92 -8.59 22.31 16.65
C GLY A 92 -9.50 23.04 17.64
N GLN A 93 -9.22 24.32 17.90
CA GLN A 93 -9.98 25.10 18.88
C GLN A 93 -11.36 25.51 18.34
N SER A 94 -11.41 25.85 17.05
CA SER A 94 -12.60 26.39 16.38
C SER A 94 -12.89 25.74 15.03
N ASP A 95 -12.02 24.83 14.59
CA ASP A 95 -12.03 24.21 13.27
C ASP A 95 -11.71 22.71 13.36
N ALA A 96 -12.07 22.00 12.30
CA ALA A 96 -11.73 20.60 12.12
C ALA A 96 -11.34 20.35 10.66
N LEU A 97 -10.39 19.44 10.45
CA LEU A 97 -10.05 18.93 9.12
C LEU A 97 -10.34 17.44 9.08
N THR A 98 -11.08 17.03 8.05
CA THR A 98 -11.41 15.64 7.81
C THR A 98 -10.58 15.09 6.65
N TYR A 99 -10.12 13.86 6.83
CA TYR A 99 -9.41 13.07 5.84
C TYR A 99 -10.03 11.69 5.74
N ARG A 100 -9.90 11.06 4.57
CA ARG A 100 -10.22 9.64 4.41
C ARG A 100 -8.94 8.84 4.37
N ILE A 101 -8.91 7.70 5.04
CA ILE A 101 -7.83 6.73 5.02
C ILE A 101 -8.31 5.51 4.25
N ASN A 102 -7.46 5.02 3.34
CA ASN A 102 -7.54 3.69 2.78
C ASN A 102 -6.35 2.89 3.30
N ASP A 103 -6.62 1.98 4.23
CA ASP A 103 -5.65 1.06 4.80
C ASP A 103 -5.42 -0.11 3.84
N LEU A 104 -4.27 -0.08 3.18
CA LEU A 104 -3.84 -1.10 2.23
C LEU A 104 -2.95 -2.16 2.89
N SER A 105 -2.78 -2.13 4.22
CA SER A 105 -1.84 -2.97 4.96
C SER A 105 -2.08 -4.46 4.74
N ALA A 106 -3.34 -4.89 4.61
CA ALA A 106 -3.75 -6.26 4.37
C ALA A 106 -4.06 -6.60 2.90
N THR A 107 -3.79 -5.67 1.96
CA THR A 107 -4.09 -5.84 0.53
C THR A 107 -2.86 -6.22 -0.27
N ALA A 108 -3.02 -6.58 -1.55
CA ALA A 108 -1.89 -6.84 -2.46
C ALA A 108 -1.24 -5.56 -3.06
N ALA A 109 -1.54 -4.34 -2.59
CA ALA A 109 -0.90 -3.12 -3.09
C ALA A 109 0.64 -3.18 -2.97
N ASN A 110 1.38 -2.85 -4.03
CA ASN A 110 2.80 -3.18 -4.11
C ASN A 110 3.71 -2.23 -3.32
N ASP A 111 3.39 -0.94 -3.35
CA ASP A 111 4.30 0.15 -3.02
C ASP A 111 3.72 1.11 -1.98
N ILE A 112 2.45 0.95 -1.62
CA ILE A 112 1.77 1.81 -0.66
C ILE A 112 1.07 0.96 0.41
N SER A 113 1.24 1.36 1.67
CA SER A 113 0.57 0.73 2.82
C SER A 113 -0.67 1.49 3.25
N VAL A 114 -0.68 2.81 3.07
CA VAL A 114 -1.77 3.69 3.50
C VAL A 114 -1.89 4.81 2.48
N LYS A 115 -3.12 5.06 2.00
CA LYS A 115 -3.44 6.29 1.28
C LYS A 115 -4.33 7.19 2.12
N LEU A 116 -3.97 8.46 2.20
CA LEU A 116 -4.76 9.51 2.84
C LEU A 116 -5.30 10.47 1.78
N TYR A 117 -6.59 10.77 1.82
CA TYR A 117 -7.27 11.66 0.89
C TYR A 117 -7.82 12.87 1.63
N ALA A 118 -7.66 14.06 1.06
CA ALA A 118 -8.33 15.25 1.58
C ALA A 118 -9.83 15.17 1.30
N THR A 119 -10.67 15.31 2.33
CA THR A 119 -12.12 15.41 2.16
C THR A 119 -12.50 16.88 2.20
N ARG A 120 -12.80 17.48 1.03
CA ARG A 120 -13.29 18.86 0.96
C ARG A 120 -14.66 18.93 0.29
N PRO A 121 -15.60 19.74 0.81
CA PRO A 121 -16.92 19.88 0.22
C PRO A 121 -16.92 20.43 -1.21
N ASP A 122 -15.86 21.13 -1.61
CA ASP A 122 -15.71 21.84 -2.88
C ASP A 122 -14.73 21.18 -3.87
N GLN A 123 -14.12 20.05 -3.49
CA GLN A 123 -13.21 19.30 -4.37
C GLN A 123 -13.58 17.82 -4.37
N GLU A 124 -13.88 17.27 -5.56
CA GLU A 124 -13.70 15.82 -5.77
C GLU A 124 -12.25 15.48 -5.39
N GLU A 125 -12.05 14.33 -4.75
CA GLU A 125 -10.76 13.89 -4.20
C GLU A 125 -9.64 14.08 -5.25
N THR A 126 -8.89 15.17 -5.14
CA THR A 126 -7.84 15.54 -6.12
C THR A 126 -6.44 15.36 -5.56
N THR A 127 -6.34 15.15 -4.24
CA THR A 127 -5.06 15.00 -3.55
C THR A 127 -5.06 13.76 -2.66
N ALA A 128 -4.05 12.92 -2.86
CA ALA A 128 -3.73 11.80 -2.00
C ALA A 128 -2.26 11.82 -1.56
N TRP A 129 -1.99 11.21 -0.42
CA TRP A 129 -0.65 11.02 0.11
C TRP A 129 -0.45 9.58 0.56
N ALA A 130 0.76 9.07 0.38
CA ALA A 130 1.21 7.78 0.86
C ALA A 130 1.85 7.92 2.24
N LEU A 131 1.40 7.10 3.18
CA LEU A 131 1.93 7.00 4.54
C LEU A 131 2.44 5.58 4.80
N PRO A 132 3.48 5.43 5.65
CA PRO A 132 4.00 4.11 6.00
C PRO A 132 3.07 3.39 6.99
N LEU A 133 3.13 2.06 7.03
CA LEU A 133 2.39 1.22 7.97
C LEU A 133 2.66 1.59 9.43
N ALA A 134 3.88 2.03 9.75
CA ALA A 134 4.23 2.47 11.09
C ALA A 134 3.35 3.65 11.58
N TRP A 135 2.93 4.53 10.67
CA TRP A 135 2.04 5.65 11.00
C TRP A 135 0.62 5.15 11.31
N LEU A 136 0.12 4.20 10.52
CA LEU A 136 -1.20 3.61 10.78
C LEU A 136 -1.23 2.81 12.09
N GLN A 137 -0.17 2.06 12.38
CA GLN A 137 -0.04 1.36 13.66
C GLN A 137 -0.02 2.35 14.83
N LEU A 138 0.71 3.47 14.73
CA LEU A 138 0.65 4.53 15.73
C LEU A 138 -0.77 5.08 15.91
N LEU A 139 -1.54 5.15 14.81
CA LEU A 139 -2.89 5.69 14.81
C LEU A 139 -3.94 4.73 15.38
N LEU A 140 -3.91 3.45 15.02
CA LEU A 140 -4.97 2.50 15.34
C LEU A 140 -4.62 1.56 16.50
N GLU A 141 -3.33 1.28 16.69
CA GLU A 141 -2.84 0.25 17.60
C GLU A 141 -1.55 0.72 18.31
N PRO A 142 -1.62 1.84 19.07
CA PRO A 142 -0.44 2.53 19.59
C PRO A 142 0.43 1.63 20.50
N GLU A 143 -0.17 0.67 21.19
CA GLU A 143 0.50 -0.31 22.04
C GLU A 143 1.30 -1.38 21.28
N LEU A 144 1.07 -1.59 19.97
CA LEU A 144 1.80 -2.60 19.19
C LEU A 144 3.30 -2.35 19.15
N ALA A 145 3.71 -1.09 19.22
CA ALA A 145 5.10 -0.69 19.22
C ALA A 145 5.85 -1.11 20.50
N GLU A 146 5.14 -1.39 21.59
CA GLU A 146 5.71 -1.81 22.87
C GLU A 146 5.57 -3.32 23.11
N GLY A 147 4.65 -3.98 22.41
CA GLY A 147 4.42 -5.43 22.50
C GLY A 147 5.52 -6.28 21.88
N GLU A 148 5.37 -7.61 21.97
CA GLU A 148 6.29 -8.59 21.37
C GLU A 148 6.49 -8.36 19.87
N PRO A 149 7.70 -8.54 19.31
CA PRO A 149 7.93 -8.46 17.87
C PRO A 149 7.12 -9.53 17.13
N THR A 150 6.21 -9.10 16.25
CA THR A 150 5.27 -9.99 15.54
C THR A 150 5.30 -9.79 14.04
N LEU A 151 5.04 -10.88 13.32
CA LEU A 151 4.87 -10.92 11.87
C LEU A 151 3.45 -11.44 11.57
N ARG A 152 2.58 -10.59 11.05
CA ARG A 152 1.23 -10.96 10.61
C ARG A 152 1.25 -11.27 9.12
N VAL A 153 0.56 -12.35 8.75
CA VAL A 153 0.46 -12.80 7.36
C VAL A 153 -0.99 -12.95 6.92
N VAL A 154 -1.29 -12.37 5.75
CA VAL A 154 -2.57 -12.49 5.05
C VAL A 154 -2.31 -13.01 3.65
N THR A 155 -3.22 -13.83 3.11
CA THR A 155 -3.15 -14.35 1.74
C THR A 155 -4.25 -13.73 0.90
N ASP A 156 -3.92 -13.33 -0.31
CA ASP A 156 -4.87 -12.90 -1.34
C ASP A 156 -4.73 -13.84 -2.54
N GLU A 157 -5.66 -14.79 -2.65
CA GLU A 157 -5.65 -15.79 -3.72
C GLU A 157 -5.97 -15.18 -5.09
N ASN A 158 -6.76 -14.09 -5.14
CA ASN A 158 -7.08 -13.43 -6.41
C ASN A 158 -5.86 -12.72 -7.00
N ALA A 159 -5.00 -12.19 -6.12
CA ALA A 159 -3.75 -11.53 -6.51
C ALA A 159 -2.53 -12.46 -6.46
N GLU A 160 -2.72 -13.74 -6.13
CA GLU A 160 -1.67 -14.75 -5.94
C GLU A 160 -0.54 -14.23 -5.03
N ALA A 161 -0.93 -13.64 -3.90
CA ALA A 161 -0.04 -12.87 -3.04
C ALA A 161 -0.10 -13.28 -1.57
N VAL A 162 1.06 -13.22 -0.91
CA VAL A 162 1.20 -13.25 0.55
C VAL A 162 1.58 -11.86 1.01
N ILE A 163 0.73 -11.26 1.85
CA ILE A 163 0.93 -9.95 2.45
C ILE A 163 1.55 -10.17 3.82
N VAL A 164 2.70 -9.56 4.05
CA VAL A 164 3.49 -9.67 5.27
C VAL A 164 3.57 -8.29 5.93
N THR A 165 3.13 -8.20 7.18
CA THR A 165 3.16 -6.97 7.97
C THR A 165 3.81 -7.24 9.32
N ALA A 166 4.60 -6.31 9.83
CA ALA A 166 5.26 -6.42 11.13
C ALA A 166 4.98 -5.20 12.00
N ASN A 167 5.03 -5.37 13.32
CA ASN A 167 4.98 -4.26 14.28
C ASN A 167 6.35 -3.63 14.57
N ARG A 168 7.40 -4.10 13.88
CA ARG A 168 8.77 -3.58 13.87
C ARG A 168 9.27 -3.45 12.43
N ALA A 169 10.26 -2.60 12.22
CA ALA A 169 10.97 -2.57 10.94
C ALA A 169 11.59 -3.94 10.67
N LEU A 170 11.49 -4.42 9.43
CA LEU A 170 11.95 -5.73 8.99
C LEU A 170 13.41 -5.65 8.52
N GLN A 171 14.22 -6.63 8.90
CA GLN A 171 15.48 -6.86 8.23
C GLN A 171 15.20 -7.53 6.88
N ARG A 172 15.21 -6.74 5.78
CA ARG A 172 14.83 -7.20 4.43
C ARG A 172 15.54 -8.48 3.97
N ALA A 173 16.81 -8.62 4.32
CA ALA A 173 17.60 -9.81 3.99
C ALA A 173 17.06 -11.09 4.67
N SER A 174 16.66 -10.99 5.94
CA SER A 174 16.09 -12.14 6.68
C SER A 174 14.76 -12.60 6.08
N LEU A 175 13.86 -11.68 5.73
CA LEU A 175 12.60 -12.03 5.07
C LEU A 175 12.86 -12.65 3.69
N THR A 176 13.77 -12.06 2.91
CA THR A 176 14.13 -12.59 1.59
C THR A 176 14.67 -14.01 1.69
N GLU A 177 15.49 -14.29 2.70
CA GLU A 177 16.03 -15.63 2.95
C GLU A 177 14.96 -16.62 3.43
N ALA A 178 14.07 -16.20 4.33
CA ALA A 178 12.96 -17.01 4.78
C ALA A 178 12.05 -17.40 3.61
N VAL A 179 11.74 -16.47 2.72
CA VAL A 179 10.98 -16.76 1.49
C VAL A 179 11.75 -17.72 0.59
N ARG A 180 13.03 -17.48 0.35
CA ARG A 180 13.85 -18.32 -0.52
C ARG A 180 13.96 -19.76 -0.02
N SER A 181 14.12 -19.95 1.28
CA SER A 181 14.36 -21.26 1.90
C SER A 181 13.07 -22.01 2.23
N GLY A 182 12.01 -21.29 2.59
CA GLY A 182 10.73 -21.87 3.02
C GLY A 182 9.67 -22.00 1.93
N LEU A 183 9.95 -21.56 0.69
CA LEU A 183 9.02 -21.67 -0.43
C LEU A 183 9.16 -23.01 -1.16
N HIS A 184 8.09 -23.78 -1.16
CA HIS A 184 7.98 -25.08 -1.80
C HIS A 184 6.78 -25.13 -2.74
N TYR A 185 6.96 -25.69 -3.92
CA TYR A 185 5.90 -25.82 -4.91
C TYR A 185 5.43 -27.26 -5.01
N SER A 186 4.12 -27.45 -5.13
CA SER A 186 3.49 -28.72 -5.45
C SER A 186 2.80 -28.60 -6.79
N SER A 187 3.08 -29.54 -7.70
CA SER A 187 2.47 -29.61 -9.03
C SER A 187 2.22 -31.08 -9.39
N ALA A 188 1.09 -31.36 -10.05
CA ALA A 188 0.79 -32.69 -10.58
C ALA A 188 1.63 -33.04 -11.82
N GLU A 189 2.11 -32.02 -12.54
CA GLU A 189 2.99 -32.13 -13.71
C GLU A 189 4.41 -31.65 -13.38
N GLU A 190 5.44 -32.13 -14.09
CA GLU A 190 6.81 -31.56 -14.05
C GLU A 190 6.81 -30.16 -14.67
N ALA A 191 6.20 -29.20 -13.97
CA ALA A 191 6.17 -27.81 -14.36
C ALA A 191 7.43 -27.11 -13.87
N ALA A 192 7.87 -26.08 -14.61
CA ALA A 192 8.92 -25.18 -14.16
C ALA A 192 8.53 -24.58 -12.80
N GLN A 193 9.50 -24.48 -11.88
CA GLN A 193 9.26 -23.84 -10.59
C GLN A 193 8.78 -22.39 -10.82
N PRO A 194 7.60 -22.01 -10.27
CA PRO A 194 7.10 -20.65 -10.36
C PRO A 194 8.13 -19.64 -9.85
N ARG A 195 8.12 -18.44 -10.45
CA ARG A 195 8.91 -17.31 -9.98
C ARG A 195 8.12 -16.55 -8.92
N TYR A 196 8.82 -16.03 -7.93
CA TYR A 196 8.26 -15.10 -6.96
C TYR A 196 8.96 -13.73 -7.04
N THR A 197 8.26 -12.69 -6.62
CA THR A 197 8.81 -11.36 -6.38
C THR A 197 8.43 -10.89 -4.98
N ILE A 198 9.27 -10.03 -4.38
CA ILE A 198 8.99 -9.38 -3.10
C ILE A 198 8.93 -7.87 -3.35
N HIS A 199 7.76 -7.28 -3.15
CA HIS A 199 7.53 -5.85 -3.23
C HIS A 199 7.51 -5.26 -1.83
N TRP A 200 8.21 -4.16 -1.62
CA TRP A 200 8.29 -3.47 -0.34
C TRP A 200 7.55 -2.15 -0.45
N SER A 201 6.49 -1.97 0.33
CA SER A 201 5.83 -0.67 0.42
C SER A 201 6.54 0.24 1.42
N ASP A 202 7.00 -0.32 2.53
CA ASP A 202 7.82 0.36 3.53
C ASP A 202 8.64 -0.66 4.33
N ASP A 203 9.26 -0.22 5.43
CA ASP A 203 10.13 -1.08 6.24
C ASP A 203 9.35 -2.08 7.12
N ARG A 204 8.03 -1.99 7.24
CA ARG A 204 7.20 -2.90 8.04
C ARG A 204 6.27 -3.77 7.19
N ARG A 205 6.18 -3.54 5.88
CA ARG A 205 5.29 -4.29 4.99
C ARG A 205 5.96 -4.74 3.69
N ALA A 206 5.73 -6.00 3.35
CA ALA A 206 6.12 -6.59 2.09
C ALA A 206 4.98 -7.43 1.48
N VAL A 207 4.93 -7.48 0.15
CA VAL A 207 4.01 -8.31 -0.62
C VAL A 207 4.81 -9.29 -1.46
N ILE A 208 4.65 -10.58 -1.17
CA ILE A 208 5.28 -11.67 -1.92
C ILE A 208 4.28 -12.14 -2.97
N ARG A 209 4.62 -11.98 -4.25
CA ARG A 209 3.74 -12.38 -5.36
C ARG A 209 4.28 -13.62 -6.05
N LEU A 210 3.37 -14.49 -6.49
CA LEU A 210 3.66 -15.69 -7.26
C LEU A 210 2.93 -15.67 -8.61
N PRO A 211 3.22 -14.71 -9.50
CA PRO A 211 2.40 -14.42 -10.70
C PRO A 211 2.43 -15.50 -11.79
N THR A 212 3.08 -16.63 -11.51
CA THR A 212 3.24 -17.76 -12.45
C THR A 212 2.64 -19.04 -11.89
N LEU A 213 1.88 -18.94 -10.80
CA LEU A 213 1.21 -20.09 -10.18
C LEU A 213 0.02 -20.50 -11.04
N SER A 214 0.18 -21.58 -11.79
CA SER A 214 -0.84 -22.04 -12.74
C SER A 214 -1.97 -22.82 -12.04
N PRO A 215 -3.17 -22.91 -12.63
CA PRO A 215 -4.25 -23.75 -12.12
C PRO A 215 -3.81 -25.18 -11.78
N GLY A 216 -4.15 -25.65 -10.59
CA GLY A 216 -3.75 -26.98 -10.10
C GLY A 216 -2.35 -27.06 -9.48
N GLN A 217 -1.62 -25.94 -9.42
CA GLN A 217 -0.41 -25.82 -8.61
C GLN A 217 -0.73 -25.23 -7.24
N SER A 218 0.09 -25.57 -6.24
CA SER A 218 0.10 -24.85 -4.96
C SER A 218 1.51 -24.45 -4.55
N ALA A 219 1.59 -23.33 -3.85
CA ALA A 219 2.80 -22.86 -3.20
C ALA A 219 2.60 -22.96 -1.70
N ARG A 220 3.56 -23.55 -1.00
CA ARG A 220 3.67 -23.60 0.45
C ARG A 220 4.84 -22.75 0.89
N LEU A 221 4.60 -21.84 1.80
CA LEU A 221 5.59 -20.90 2.31
C LEU A 221 5.66 -21.02 3.83
N VAL A 222 6.88 -21.16 4.34
CA VAL A 222 7.19 -21.09 5.76
C VAL A 222 8.10 -19.87 5.97
N LEU A 223 7.74 -18.99 6.90
CA LEU A 223 8.48 -17.75 7.18
C LEU A 223 9.24 -17.86 8.51
N ASP A 224 10.12 -18.85 8.61
CA ASP A 224 10.95 -19.05 9.79
C ASP A 224 12.20 -18.15 9.76
N GLY A 225 12.63 -17.66 10.92
CA GLY A 225 13.88 -16.91 11.07
C GLY A 225 13.83 -15.46 10.56
N VAL A 226 12.63 -14.89 10.36
CA VAL A 226 12.48 -13.47 10.02
C VAL A 226 12.83 -12.61 11.24
N LEU A 227 13.66 -11.59 11.02
CA LEU A 227 14.17 -10.70 12.06
C LEU A 227 13.67 -9.26 11.88
N SER A 228 13.53 -8.54 12.98
CA SER A 228 13.44 -7.09 12.98
C SER A 228 14.77 -6.48 12.48
N ALA A 229 14.74 -5.20 12.08
CA ALA A 229 15.92 -4.46 11.68
C ALA A 229 16.98 -4.38 12.80
N GLU A 230 16.54 -4.49 14.06
CA GLU A 230 17.39 -4.54 15.26
C GLU A 230 17.91 -5.96 15.57
N GLY A 231 17.47 -6.97 14.81
CA GLY A 231 17.92 -8.35 14.94
C GLY A 231 17.08 -9.23 15.86
N GLU A 232 15.94 -8.73 16.34
CA GLU A 232 15.01 -9.51 17.19
C GLU A 232 14.20 -10.51 16.34
N PRO A 233 13.99 -11.74 16.81
CA PRO A 233 13.13 -12.69 16.11
C PRO A 233 11.68 -12.24 16.13
N LEU A 234 11.01 -12.32 14.98
CA LEU A 234 9.59 -11.99 14.87
C LEU A 234 8.73 -13.26 15.02
N ILE A 235 7.68 -13.16 15.83
CA ILE A 235 6.73 -14.25 16.07
C ILE A 235 5.64 -14.22 15.00
N LEU A 236 5.54 -15.28 14.21
CA LEU A 236 4.51 -15.43 13.18
C LEU A 236 3.12 -15.57 13.84
N THR A 237 2.23 -14.64 13.51
CA THR A 237 0.84 -14.62 13.97
C THR A 237 -0.09 -14.85 12.78
N ARG A 238 -0.74 -16.03 12.74
CA ARG A 238 -1.68 -16.40 11.67
C ARG A 238 -2.79 -17.34 12.19
N PRO A 239 -4.05 -17.21 11.70
CA PRO A 239 -5.14 -18.08 12.12
C PRO A 239 -4.95 -19.57 11.75
N GLN A 240 -4.29 -19.88 10.62
CA GLN A 240 -4.20 -21.25 10.08
C GLN A 240 -2.83 -21.94 10.33
N GLY A 241 -2.10 -21.53 11.37
CA GLY A 241 -0.78 -22.08 11.70
C GLY A 241 0.37 -21.51 10.85
N SER A 242 1.54 -22.16 10.92
CA SER A 242 2.80 -21.62 10.38
C SER A 242 3.03 -21.81 8.89
N ILE A 243 2.32 -22.74 8.24
CA ILE A 243 2.46 -23.02 6.80
C ILE A 243 1.42 -22.20 6.04
N ILE A 244 1.90 -21.31 5.17
CA ILE A 244 1.10 -20.48 4.27
C ILE A 244 0.92 -21.23 2.96
N GLU A 245 -0.32 -21.54 2.57
CA GLU A 245 -0.62 -22.21 1.30
C GLU A 245 -1.38 -21.25 0.38
N LEU A 246 -0.97 -21.20 -0.89
CA LEU A 246 -1.62 -20.47 -1.97
C LEU A 246 -1.88 -21.43 -3.13
N HIS A 247 -3.05 -21.30 -3.75
CA HIS A 247 -3.46 -22.10 -4.89
C HIS A 247 -3.47 -21.26 -6.16
N GLY A 248 -3.02 -21.83 -7.28
CA GLY A 248 -3.13 -21.19 -8.58
C GLY A 248 -4.55 -21.31 -9.12
N GLY A 249 -5.13 -20.18 -9.53
CA GLY A 249 -6.50 -20.10 -10.05
C GLY A 249 -7.61 -20.24 -9.00
N PRO A 250 -8.88 -20.01 -9.38
CA PRO A 250 -10.01 -20.18 -8.49
C PRO A 250 -10.16 -21.65 -8.08
N ALA A 251 -10.35 -21.90 -6.79
CA ALA A 251 -10.66 -23.21 -6.22
C ALA A 251 -12.02 -23.76 -6.68
#